data_AF-A0A661C1V3-F1
#
_entry.id   AF-A0A661C1V3-F1
#
_cell.length_a   1.000
_cell.length_b   1.000
_cell.length_c   1.000
_cell.angle_alpha   90.00
_cell.angle_beta   90.00
_cell.angle_gamma   90.00
#
_symmetry.space_group_name_H-M   'P 1'
#
loop_
_entity.id
_entity.type
_entity.pdbx_description
1 polymer ?
#
loop_
_entity_poly.entity_id
_entity_poly.type
_entity_poly.pdbx_seq_one_letter_code
_entity_poly.pdbx_strand_id
1 'polypeptide(L)' 'MNSTTEKHRPHRIGFVSLGCPKATVDSEHILTQLRAEGYEISPSYD' A
#
# COMPACT_ATOMS: atom_id res chain seq x y z
N MET A 1 26.20 -8.01 23.09
CA MET A 1 26.22 -7.66 21.64
C MET A 1 25.08 -8.41 20.99
N ASN A 2 23.87 -7.84 21.00
CA ASN A 2 22.69 -8.50 20.46
C ASN A 2 21.81 -7.44 19.79
N SER A 3 22.28 -6.95 18.64
CA SER A 3 21.47 -6.14 17.74
C SER A 3 20.68 -7.10 16.87
N THR A 4 19.51 -7.50 17.33
CA THR A 4 18.51 -8.20 16.52
C THR A 4 18.20 -7.28 15.34
N THR A 5 18.65 -7.66 14.14
CA THR A 5 18.26 -7.02 12.89
C THR A 5 16.77 -7.28 12.67
N GLU A 6 15.92 -6.41 13.22
CA GLU A 6 14.50 -6.32 12.88
C GLU A 6 14.41 -6.05 11.37
N LYS A 7 14.16 -7.11 10.61
CA LYS A 7 13.87 -7.03 9.18
C LYS A 7 12.71 -6.05 9.02
N HIS A 8 12.97 -4.84 8.53
CA HIS A 8 11.92 -3.88 8.21
C HIS A 8 11.09 -4.46 7.07
N ARG A 9 10.02 -5.17 7.43
CA ARG A 9 9.08 -5.75 6.46
C ARG A 9 8.20 -4.61 5.98
N PRO A 10 8.08 -4.38 4.67
CA PRO A 10 7.17 -3.37 4.16
C PRO A 10 5.75 -3.69 4.67
N HIS A 11 5.06 -2.66 5.19
CA HIS A 11 3.69 -2.82 5.65
C HIS A 11 2.81 -3.15 4.43
N ARG A 12 2.10 -4.27 4.50
CA ARG A 12 1.27 -4.78 3.40
C ARG A 12 -0.16 -4.28 3.56
N ILE A 13 -0.75 -3.71 2.52
CA ILE A 13 -2.10 -3.12 2.54
C ILE A 13 -2.97 -3.62 1.39
N GLY A 14 -4.28 -3.65 1.60
CA GLY A 14 -5.28 -3.84 0.55
C GLY A 14 -5.99 -2.53 0.23
N PHE A 15 -6.15 -2.20 -1.05
CA PHE A 15 -6.90 -1.06 -1.55
C PHE A 15 -8.19 -1.46 -2.31
N VAL A 16 -9.37 -1.13 -1.78
CA VAL A 16 -10.65 -1.32 -2.50
C VAL A 16 -11.24 0.05 -2.86
N SER A 17 -11.54 0.26 -4.14
CA SER A 17 -12.30 1.43 -4.59
C SER A 17 -13.77 1.07 -4.66
N LEU A 18 -14.62 1.79 -3.91
CA LEU A 18 -16.08 1.57 -3.91
C LEU A 18 -16.79 2.27 -5.07
N GLY A 19 -16.03 2.91 -5.97
CA GLY A 19 -16.55 3.65 -7.10
C GLY A 19 -17.13 5.00 -6.69
N CYS A 20 -16.52 6.08 -7.16
CA CYS A 20 -17.11 7.41 -7.13
C CYS A 20 -16.77 8.11 -8.46
N PRO A 21 -17.77 8.57 -9.23
CA PRO A 21 -17.54 9.12 -10.58
C PRO A 21 -16.66 10.38 -10.60
N LYS A 22 -16.35 10.96 -9.44
CA LYS A 22 -15.41 12.10 -9.29
C LYS A 22 -13.98 11.72 -8.89
N ALA A 23 -13.72 10.47 -8.47
CA ALA A 23 -12.48 10.09 -7.76
C ALA A 23 -11.66 8.99 -8.45
N THR A 24 -11.88 8.79 -9.76
CA THR A 24 -11.18 7.78 -10.54
C THR A 24 -9.67 8.02 -10.57
N VAL A 25 -9.27 9.28 -10.65
CA VAL A 25 -7.86 9.70 -10.67
C VAL A 25 -7.24 9.67 -9.27
N ASP A 26 -8.03 9.91 -8.22
CA ASP A 26 -7.54 9.88 -6.83
C ASP A 26 -7.03 8.50 -6.42
N SER A 27 -7.66 7.43 -6.92
CA SER A 27 -7.24 6.05 -6.61
C SER A 27 -5.81 5.75 -7.11
N GLU A 28 -5.45 6.24 -8.31
CA GLU A 28 -4.11 6.05 -8.87
C GLU A 28 -3.05 6.89 -8.13
N HIS A 29 -3.41 8.12 -7.74
CA HIS A 29 -2.53 8.97 -6.94
C HIS A 29 -2.27 8.37 -5.56
N ILE A 30 -3.30 7.87 -4.87
CA ILE A 30 -3.19 7.21 -3.57
C ILE A 30 -2.26 5.99 -3.67
N LEU A 31 -2.47 5.12 -4.65
CA LEU A 31 -1.64 3.93 -4.86
C LEU A 31 -0.18 4.28 -5.18
N THR A 32 0.05 5.34 -5.95
CA THR A 32 1.39 5.82 -6.28
C THR A 32 2.13 6.30 -5.03
N GLN A 33 1.47 7.11 -4.19
CA GLN A 33 2.04 7.63 -2.95
C GLN A 33 2.38 6.50 -1.98
N LEU A 34 1.48 5.53 -1.80
CA LEU A 34 1.70 4.38 -0.92
C LEU A 34 2.90 3.53 -1.36
N ARG A 35 3.09 3.34 -2.67
CA ARG A 35 4.31 2.67 -3.18
C ARG A 35 5.58 3.49 -2.93
N ALA A 36 5.52 4.80 -3.10
CA ALA A 36 6.66 5.69 -2.82
C ALA A 36 7.06 5.69 -1.34
N GLU A 37 6.10 5.51 -0.44
CA GLU A 37 6.32 5.35 1.00
C GLU A 37 6.82 3.96 1.41
N GLY A 38 6.88 3.00 0.47
CA GLY A 38 7.39 1.65 0.70
C GLY A 38 6.34 0.63 1.17
N TYR A 39 5.05 0.93 1.02
CA TYR A 39 3.99 -0.05 1.26
C TYR A 39 3.93 -1.09 0.14
N GLU A 40 3.61 -2.33 0.53
CA GLU A 40 3.35 -3.41 -0.41
C GLU A 40 1.85 -3.57 -0.62
N ILE A 41 1.39 -3.53 -1.88
CA ILE A 41 -0.03 -3.66 -2.20
C ILE A 41 -0.38 -5.12 -2.43
N SER A 42 -1.39 -5.63 -1.74
CA SER A 42 -1.89 -6.99 -1.96
C SER A 42 -2.53 -7.12 -3.34
N PRO A 43 -2.18 -8.13 -4.15
CA PRO A 43 -2.80 -8.38 -5.45
C PRO A 43 -4.17 -9.09 -5.34
N SER A 44 -4.56 -9.56 -4.15
CA SER A 44 -5.77 -10.38 -3.94
C SER A 44 -6.34 -10.21 -2.52
N TYR A 45 -7.63 -10.53 -2.37
CA TYR A 45 -8.44 -10.37 -1.14
C TYR A 45 -9.18 -11.66 -0.74
N ASP A 46 -8.66 -12.83 -1.15
CA ASP A 46 -9.21 -14.13 -0.69
C ASP A 46 -9.30 -14.20 0.84
#